data_AF-A0A957P4Z6-F1
#
_entry.id   AF-A0A957P4Z6-F1
#
_cell.length_a   1.000
_cell.length_b   1.000
_cell.length_c   1.000
_cell.angle_alpha   90.00
_cell.angle_beta   90.00
_cell.angle_gamma   90.00
#
_symmetry.space_group_name_H-M   'P 1'
#
loop_
_entity.id
_entity.type
_entity.pdbx_description
1 polymer ?
#
loop_
_entity_poly.entity_id
_entity_poly.type
_entity_poly.pdbx_seq_one_letter_code
_entity_poly.pdbx_strand_id
1 'polypeptide(L)'
;DGAVQLIPFFLSGLGFVTVLAVIFKPTKPVVWSMRLVMAVTILGSLFGMWEHLEGNFEFAREIHSGLSGTQLLWQAMAGANPLLAPGMLAIGALIAIAASYYPAAQK
;
A
#
# COMPACT_ATOMS: atom_id res chain seq x y z
N ASP A 1 -16.13 -9.23 6.02
CA ASP A 1 -15.03 -8.54 6.74
C ASP A 1 -13.66 -9.23 6.58
N GLY A 2 -13.56 -10.57 6.43
CA GLY A 2 -12.26 -11.23 6.25
C GLY A 2 -11.59 -11.08 4.86
N ALA A 3 -12.37 -10.90 3.79
CA ALA A 3 -11.82 -10.86 2.43
C ALA A 3 -10.89 -9.65 2.17
N VAL A 4 -11.21 -8.49 2.78
CA VAL A 4 -10.40 -7.27 2.67
C VAL A 4 -9.02 -7.46 3.30
N GLN A 5 -8.91 -8.25 4.37
CA GLN A 5 -7.63 -8.54 5.03
C GLN A 5 -6.67 -9.35 4.15
N LEU A 6 -7.19 -10.06 3.14
CA LEU A 6 -6.38 -10.84 2.20
C LEU A 6 -5.78 -9.97 1.09
N ILE A 7 -6.33 -8.78 0.83
CA ILE A 7 -5.85 -7.85 -0.18
C ILE A 7 -4.34 -7.57 -0.07
N PRO A 8 -3.78 -7.16 1.09
CA PRO A 8 -2.35 -6.89 1.20
C PRO A 8 -1.48 -8.14 0.91
N PHE A 9 -1.95 -9.34 1.24
CA PHE A 9 -1.21 -10.58 0.95
C PHE A 9 -1.18 -10.89 -0.55
N PHE A 10 -2.32 -10.78 -1.23
CA PHE A 10 -2.39 -10.98 -2.68
C PHE A 10 -1.58 -9.93 -3.44
N LEU A 11 -1.70 -8.65 -3.06
CA LEU A 11 -0.91 -7.57 -3.66
C LEU A 11 0.59 -7.76 -3.44
N SER A 12 1.00 -8.14 -2.23
CA SER A 12 2.41 -8.43 -1.92
C SER A 12 2.94 -9.61 -2.73
N GLY A 13 2.19 -10.71 -2.78
CA GLY A 13 2.58 -11.91 -3.52
C GLY A 13 2.65 -11.67 -5.03
N LEU A 14 1.63 -11.03 -5.61
CA LEU A 14 1.62 -10.68 -7.03
C LEU A 14 2.71 -9.67 -7.37
N GLY A 15 2.91 -8.66 -6.51
CA GLY A 15 3.99 -7.69 -6.63
C GLY A 15 5.36 -8.36 -6.68
N PHE A 16 5.63 -9.26 -5.72
CA PHE A 16 6.87 -10.03 -5.67
C PHE A 16 7.11 -10.85 -6.95
N VAL A 17 6.09 -11.57 -7.42
CA VAL A 17 6.17 -12.37 -8.66
C VAL A 17 6.51 -11.49 -9.86
N THR A 18 5.87 -10.33 -10.01
CA THR A 18 6.14 -9.43 -11.15
C THR A 18 7.51 -8.77 -11.08
N VAL A 19 8.01 -8.45 -9.88
CA VAL A 19 9.39 -7.95 -9.70
C VAL A 19 10.40 -9.03 -10.10
N LEU A 20 10.22 -10.27 -9.66
CA LEU A 20 11.06 -11.39 -10.08
C LEU A 20 11.02 -11.59 -11.61
N ALA A 21 9.84 -11.49 -12.22
CA ALA A 21 9.70 -11.60 -13.67
C ALA A 21 10.52 -10.54 -14.41
N VAL A 22 10.53 -9.29 -13.93
CA VAL A 22 11.38 -8.22 -14.48
C VAL A 22 12.87 -8.51 -14.27
N ILE A 23 13.27 -9.01 -13.10
CA ILE A 23 14.68 -9.36 -12.81
C ILE A 23 15.21 -10.43 -13.77
N PHE A 24 14.41 -11.47 -14.07
CA PHE A 24 14.86 -12.57 -14.92
C PHE A 24 14.60 -12.34 -16.42
N LYS A 25 13.58 -11.54 -16.79
CA LYS A 25 13.17 -11.34 -18.18
C LYS A 25 12.56 -9.94 -18.39
N PRO A 26 13.38 -8.88 -18.48
CA PRO A 26 12.93 -7.48 -18.54
C PRO A 26 12.37 -7.07 -19.92
N THR A 27 11.48 -7.86 -20.53
CA THR A 27 10.86 -7.46 -21.80
C THR A 27 9.80 -6.37 -21.58
N LYS A 28 9.54 -5.56 -22.63
CA LYS A 28 8.53 -4.48 -22.56
C LYS A 28 7.18 -4.93 -21.96
N PRO A 29 6.58 -6.06 -22.38
CA PRO A 29 5.31 -6.51 -21.80
C PRO A 29 5.43 -6.85 -20.31
N VAL A 30 6.53 -7.49 -19.89
CA VAL A 30 6.76 -7.87 -18.48
C VAL A 30 6.90 -6.63 -17.59
N VAL A 31 7.65 -5.63 -18.05
CA VAL A 31 7.79 -4.35 -17.34
C VAL A 31 6.44 -3.62 -17.23
N TRP A 32 5.64 -3.59 -18.31
CA TRP A 32 4.31 -2.99 -18.28
C TRP A 32 3.35 -3.71 -17.34
N SER A 33 3.35 -5.05 -17.33
CA SER A 33 2.57 -5.84 -16.38
C SER A 33 2.97 -5.56 -14.93
N MET A 34 4.27 -5.49 -14.64
CA MET A 34 4.76 -5.11 -13.31
C MET A 34 4.26 -3.71 -12.92
N ARG A 35 4.38 -2.71 -13.80
CA ARG A 35 3.89 -1.34 -13.53
C ARG A 35 2.40 -1.30 -13.23
N LEU A 36 1.59 -2.06 -13.97
CA LEU A 36 0.15 -2.15 -13.73
C LEU A 36 -0.14 -2.76 -12.34
N VAL A 37 0.55 -3.85 -11.99
CA VAL A 37 0.42 -4.48 -10.66
C VAL A 37 0.84 -3.51 -9.56
N MET A 38 1.94 -2.77 -9.74
CA MET A 38 2.39 -1.77 -8.76
C MET A 38 1.39 -0.62 -8.63
N ALA A 39 0.78 -0.15 -9.72
CA ALA A 39 -0.25 0.88 -9.67
C ALA A 39 -1.49 0.40 -8.90
N VAL A 40 -1.96 -0.83 -9.15
CA VAL A 40 -3.05 -1.45 -8.37
C VAL A 40 -2.63 -1.62 -6.89
N THR A 41 -1.37 -1.98 -6.64
CA THR A 41 -0.83 -2.12 -5.28
C THR A 41 -0.83 -0.81 -4.52
N ILE A 42 -0.49 0.30 -5.17
CA ILE A 42 -0.57 1.66 -4.59
C ILE A 42 -2.02 1.98 -4.22
N LEU A 43 -2.97 1.76 -5.14
CA LEU A 43 -4.40 2.02 -4.87
C LEU A 43 -4.92 1.18 -3.71
N GLY A 44 -4.59 -0.12 -3.67
CA GLY A 44 -4.96 -1.01 -2.56
C GLY A 44 -4.32 -0.63 -1.24
N SER A 45 -3.07 -0.13 -1.26
CA SER A 45 -2.38 0.36 -0.08
C SER A 45 -3.00 1.66 0.46
N LEU A 46 -3.38 2.59 -0.42
CA LEU A 46 -4.09 3.81 -0.03
C LEU A 46 -5.47 3.48 0.58
N PHE A 47 -6.17 2.50 0.00
CA PHE A 47 -7.42 1.99 0.57
C PHE A 47 -7.19 1.39 1.97
N GLY A 48 -6.16 0.55 2.15
CA GLY A 48 -5.82 0.00 3.47
C GLY A 48 -5.41 1.06 4.50
N MET A 49 -4.73 2.12 4.07
CA MET A 49 -4.42 3.27 4.94
C MET A 49 -5.68 4.00 5.39
N TRP A 50 -6.68 4.15 4.51
CA TRP A 50 -7.97 4.72 4.89
C TRP A 50 -8.67 3.83 5.92
N GLU A 51 -8.83 2.53 5.67
CA GLU A 51 -9.45 1.60 6.64
C GLU A 51 -8.78 1.68 8.03
N HIS A 52 -7.44 1.75 8.08
CA HIS A 52 -6.70 1.92 9.33
C HIS A 52 -6.99 3.26 10.01
N LEU A 53 -7.02 4.36 9.24
CA LEU A 53 -7.29 5.70 9.75
C LEU A 53 -8.72 5.82 10.28
N GLU A 54 -9.70 5.31 9.54
CA GLU A 54 -11.11 5.33 9.91
C GLU A 54 -11.35 4.53 11.19
N GLY A 55 -10.85 3.29 11.26
CA GLY A 55 -10.97 2.47 12.47
C GLY A 55 -10.30 3.11 13.70
N ASN A 56 -9.12 3.72 13.52
CA ASN A 56 -8.48 4.45 14.63
C ASN A 56 -9.25 5.72 15.03
N PHE A 57 -9.87 6.41 14.08
CA PHE A 57 -10.65 7.61 14.34
C PHE A 57 -11.94 7.29 15.11
N GLU A 58 -12.65 6.24 14.72
CA GLU A 58 -13.85 5.79 15.42
C GLU A 58 -13.54 5.37 16.85
N PHE A 59 -12.47 4.59 17.03
CA PHE A 59 -12.00 4.19 18.36
C PHE A 59 -11.58 5.39 19.23
N ALA A 60 -10.85 6.36 18.66
CA ALA A 60 -10.48 7.57 19.38
C ALA A 60 -11.72 8.37 19.81
N ARG A 61 -12.75 8.45 18.96
CA ARG A 61 -14.02 9.12 19.27
C ARG A 61 -14.79 8.42 20.39
N GLU A 62 -14.75 7.09 20.46
CA GLU A 62 -15.38 6.32 21.53
C GLU A 62 -14.69 6.53 22.89
N ILE A 63 -13.36 6.58 22.91
CA ILE A 63 -12.59 6.76 24.16
C ILE A 63 -12.58 8.23 24.61
N HIS A 64 -12.58 9.16 23.66
CA HIS A 64 -12.39 10.59 23.92
C HIS A 64 -13.53 11.44 23.37
N SER A 65 -14.69 11.40 24.05
CA SER A 65 -15.90 12.13 23.66
C SER A 65 -15.78 13.66 23.64
N GLY A 66 -14.72 14.23 24.20
CA GLY A 66 -14.51 15.68 24.30
C GLY A 66 -13.47 16.27 23.34
N LEU A 67 -12.82 15.45 22.51
CA LEU A 67 -11.80 15.94 21.57
C LEU A 67 -12.44 16.54 20.31
N SER A 68 -11.81 17.58 19.77
CA SER A 68 -12.18 18.14 18.47
C SER A 68 -11.80 17.19 17.33
N GLY A 69 -12.43 17.36 16.15
CA GLY A 69 -12.14 16.51 15.00
C GLY A 69 -10.68 16.48 14.56
N THR A 70 -9.94 17.59 14.72
CA THR A 70 -8.50 17.64 14.40
C THR A 70 -7.64 16.89 15.43
N GLN A 71 -8.02 16.92 16.70
CA GLN A 71 -7.36 16.16 17.76
C GLN A 71 -7.61 14.66 17.59
N LEU A 72 -8.84 14.27 17.23
CA LEU A 72 -9.17 12.89 16.89
C LEU A 72 -8.38 12.40 15.67
N LEU A 73 -8.26 13.22 14.62
CA LEU A 73 -7.45 12.88 13.45
C LEU A 73 -5.97 12.68 13.82
N TRP A 74 -5.42 13.54 14.68
CA TRP A 74 -4.05 13.39 15.18
C TRP A 74 -3.85 12.07 15.93
N GLN A 75 -4.78 11.73 16.82
CA GLN A 75 -4.74 10.44 17.53
C GLN A 75 -4.92 9.26 16.57
N ALA A 76 -5.78 9.38 15.57
CA ALA A 76 -6.07 8.32 14.61
C ALA A 76 -4.83 7.93 13.78
N MET A 77 -3.95 8.89 13.47
CA MET A 77 -2.69 8.59 12.77
C MET A 77 -1.70 7.77 13.60
N ALA A 78 -1.75 7.88 14.93
CA ALA A 78 -0.90 7.16 15.87
C ALA A 78 -1.62 5.99 16.57
N GLY A 79 -2.81 5.62 16.07
CA GLY A 79 -3.67 4.60 16.67
C GLY A 79 -3.15 3.17 16.50
N ALA A 80 -3.89 2.22 17.06
CA ALA A 80 -3.51 0.81 17.12
C ALA A 80 -3.40 0.13 15.75
N ASN A 81 -4.13 0.60 14.74
CA ASN A 81 -4.01 0.15 13.36
C ASN A 81 -2.98 1.02 12.62
N PRO A 82 -1.72 0.58 12.48
CA PRO A 82 -0.65 1.47 12.02
C PRO A 82 -0.79 1.79 10.53
N LEU A 83 -0.78 3.07 10.15
CA LEU A 83 -0.80 3.51 8.74
C LEU A 83 0.42 3.02 7.95
N LEU A 84 1.55 2.80 8.64
CA LEU A 84 2.79 2.32 8.02
C LEU A 84 2.67 0.90 7.46
N ALA A 85 1.82 0.04 8.01
CA ALA A 85 1.69 -1.33 7.53
C ALA A 85 1.22 -1.39 6.05
N PRO A 86 0.09 -0.77 5.66
CA PRO A 86 -0.25 -0.63 4.24
C PRO A 86 0.66 0.39 3.52
N GLY A 87 1.14 1.44 4.20
CA GLY A 87 2.00 2.45 3.59
C GLY A 87 3.33 1.91 3.03
N MET A 88 3.96 0.95 3.71
CA MET A 88 5.22 0.34 3.23
C MET A 88 5.02 -0.45 1.93
N LEU A 89 3.83 -1.01 1.71
CA LEU A 89 3.49 -1.69 0.47
C LEU A 89 3.39 -0.69 -0.71
N ALA A 90 2.82 0.49 -0.48
CA ALA A 90 2.82 1.58 -1.45
C ALA A 90 4.25 2.06 -1.78
N ILE A 91 5.11 2.22 -0.76
CA ILE A 91 6.51 2.60 -0.95
C ILE A 91 7.26 1.56 -1.79
N GLY A 92 7.09 0.27 -1.49
CA GLY A 92 7.68 -0.81 -2.29
C GLY A 92 7.24 -0.77 -3.75
N ALA A 93 5.95 -0.53 -4.00
CA ALA A 93 5.41 -0.39 -5.35
C ALA A 93 5.96 0.84 -6.10
N LEU A 94 6.08 1.98 -5.43
CA LEU A 94 6.70 3.19 -5.99
C LEU A 94 8.17 2.96 -6.35
N ILE A 95 8.93 2.30 -5.48
CA ILE A 95 10.33 1.95 -5.74
C ILE A 95 10.45 1.03 -6.96
N ALA A 96 9.59 0.01 -7.07
CA ALA A 96 9.59 -0.90 -8.23
C ALA A 96 9.28 -0.17 -9.54
N ILE A 97 8.29 0.74 -9.54
CA ILE A 97 7.98 1.59 -10.70
C ILE A 97 9.19 2.46 -11.05
N ALA A 98 9.76 3.17 -10.08
CA ALA A 98 10.91 4.04 -10.30
C ALA A 98 12.12 3.26 -10.86
N ALA A 99 12.42 2.08 -10.30
CA ALA A 99 13.49 1.20 -10.74
C ALA A 99 13.31 0.74 -12.21
N SER A 100 12.06 0.54 -12.66
CA SER A 100 11.76 0.16 -14.04
C SER A 100 12.06 1.24 -15.09
N TYR A 101 12.31 2.49 -14.66
CA TYR A 101 12.74 3.56 -15.55
C TYR A 101 14.25 3.68 -15.66
N TYR A 102 15.02 2.91 -14.88
CA TYR A 102 16.47 2.91 -14.96
C TYR A 102 16.94 2.22 -16.26
N PRO A 103 17.96 2.74 -16.98
CA PRO A 103 18.37 2.22 -18.30
C PRO A 103 18.72 0.72 -18.32
N ALA A 104 19.20 0.17 -17.21
CA ALA A 104 19.50 -1.26 -17.09
C ALA A 104 18.25 -2.16 -17.15
N ALA A 105 17.07 -1.63 -16.79
CA ALA A 105 15.80 -2.34 -16.80
C ALA A 105 15.03 -2.20 -18.13
N GLN A 106 15.56 -1.47 -19.12
CA GLN A 106 14.91 -1.18 -20.40
C GLN A 106 15.59 -1.85 -21.62
N LYS A 107 16.53 -2.76 -21.38
CA LYS A 107 17.21 -3.55 -22.43
C LYS A 107 16.27 -4.62 -23.00
#